data_AF-A0AA88HHB3-F1
#
_entry.id   AF-A0AA88HHB3-F1
#
_cell.length_a   1.000
_cell.length_b   1.000
_cell.length_c   1.000
_cell.angle_alpha   90.00
_cell.angle_beta   90.00
_cell.angle_gamma   90.00
#
_symmetry.space_group_name_H-M   'P 1'
#
loop_
_entity.id
_entity.type
_entity.pdbx_description
1 polymer ?
#
loop_
_entity_poly.entity_id
_entity_poly.type
_entity_poly.pdbx_seq_one_letter_code
_entity_poly.pdbx_strand_id
1 'polypeptide(L)'
;MKQHANNEGIRLKNWYTGEVLYDKLGSTSNVQALNCRPTIFSMRPFYEFYASIEKFWSEEYLSRWSEIKMKIEESDGYTMKTKELKYGAIVARRKDPRCSGLIQ
;
A
#
# COMPACT_ATOMS: atom_id res chain seq x y z
N MET A 1 15.57 22.29 21.21
CA MET A 1 16.18 21.12 20.54
C MET A 1 15.55 20.97 19.18
N LYS A 2 16.27 21.28 18.09
CA LYS A 2 15.77 21.08 16.72
C LYS A 2 15.92 19.60 16.39
N GLN A 3 14.83 18.90 16.16
CA GLN A 3 14.87 17.53 15.65
C GLN A 3 15.56 17.56 14.28
N HIS A 4 16.74 16.95 14.17
CA HIS A 4 17.38 16.71 12.89
C HIS A 4 16.54 15.64 12.16
N ALA A 5 15.74 16.06 11.19
CA ALA A 5 15.01 15.14 10.34
C ALA A 5 16.03 14.28 9.56
N ASN A 6 15.94 12.97 9.71
CA ASN A 6 16.82 12.03 9.04
C ASN A 6 16.55 12.09 7.52
N ASN A 7 17.52 12.60 6.74
CA ASN A 7 17.44 12.89 5.28
C ASN A 7 17.53 11.63 4.41
N GLU A 8 17.01 10.49 4.87
CA GLU A 8 16.98 9.24 4.12
C GLU A 8 15.77 9.27 3.16
N GLY A 9 15.99 9.58 1.87
CA GLY A 9 14.96 9.60 0.83
C GLY A 9 15.37 10.34 -0.45
N ILE A 10 14.64 10.15 -1.55
CA ILE A 10 14.87 10.88 -2.80
C ILE A 10 14.44 12.32 -2.61
N ARG A 11 15.38 13.26 -2.81
CA ARG A 11 15.11 14.69 -2.64
C ARG A 11 14.36 15.28 -3.83
N LEU A 12 13.21 15.89 -3.58
CA LEU A 12 12.38 16.61 -4.55
C LEU A 12 12.41 18.10 -4.21
N LYS A 13 12.63 18.97 -5.20
CA LYS A 13 12.65 20.42 -5.02
C LYS A 13 11.61 21.10 -5.90
N ASN A 14 10.75 21.91 -5.28
CA ASN A 14 9.94 22.88 -6.01
C ASN A 14 10.80 24.11 -6.32
N TRP A 15 11.08 24.36 -7.60
CA TRP A 15 11.95 25.47 -8.03
C TRP A 15 11.28 26.84 -7.97
N TYR A 16 9.94 26.89 -7.94
CA TYR A 16 9.18 28.13 -7.82
C TYR A 16 9.13 28.60 -6.37
N THR A 17 8.81 27.71 -5.42
CA THR A 17 8.67 28.07 -3.99
C THR A 17 9.95 27.87 -3.18
N GLY A 18 10.91 27.10 -3.69
CA GLY A 18 12.12 26.69 -2.97
C GLY A 18 11.91 25.55 -1.98
N GLU A 19 10.68 25.03 -1.83
CA GLU A 19 10.35 23.93 -0.93
C GLU A 19 11.09 22.65 -1.32
N VAL A 20 11.55 21.90 -0.31
CA VAL A 20 12.25 20.62 -0.49
C VAL A 20 11.50 19.53 0.27
N LEU A 21 11.09 18.49 -0.44
CA LEU A 21 10.46 17.28 0.09
C LEU A 21 11.40 16.09 -0.08
N TYR A 22 11.25 15.07 0.77
CA TYR A 22 12.03 13.83 0.68
C TYR A 22 11.08 12.65 0.53
N ASP A 23 11.13 11.99 -0.63
CA ASP A 23 10.33 10.81 -0.92
C ASP A 23 11.00 9.56 -0.33
N LYS A 24 10.36 9.02 0.72
CA LYS A 24 10.74 7.75 1.36
C LYS A 24 9.97 6.56 0.79
N LEU A 25 8.89 6.81 0.04
CA LEU A 25 8.07 5.76 -0.54
C LEU A 25 8.69 5.25 -1.85
N GLY A 26 9.29 6.14 -2.64
CA GLY A 26 9.99 5.78 -3.89
C GLY A 26 11.17 4.82 -3.73
N SER A 27 11.78 4.73 -2.54
CA SER A 27 12.79 3.69 -2.26
C SER A 27 12.19 2.30 -2.02
N THR A 28 10.89 2.21 -1.70
CA THR A 28 10.16 0.95 -1.51
C THR A 28 9.49 0.43 -2.78
N SER A 29 9.43 1.25 -3.83
CA SER A 29 9.02 0.81 -5.16
C SER A 29 10.16 0.03 -5.80
N ASN A 30 10.25 -1.26 -5.48
CA ASN A 30 10.70 -2.21 -6.48
C ASN A 30 9.76 -2.02 -7.66
N VAL A 31 10.27 -1.32 -8.68
CA VAL A 31 9.73 -1.27 -10.03
C VAL A 31 9.13 -2.64 -10.31
N GLN A 32 7.87 -2.68 -10.72
CA GLN A 32 7.28 -3.86 -11.34
C GLN A 32 8.26 -4.31 -12.41
N ALA A 33 9.12 -5.28 -12.06
CA ALA A 33 9.90 -6.00 -13.02
C ALA A 33 8.85 -6.62 -13.93
N LEU A 34 8.83 -6.16 -15.18
CA LEU A 34 7.92 -6.55 -16.26
C LEU A 34 7.89 -8.06 -16.54
N ASN A 35 8.61 -8.87 -15.76
CA ASN A 35 8.76 -10.29 -15.93
C ASN A 35 8.82 -10.96 -14.56
N CYS A 36 7.67 -11.34 -13.99
CA CYS A 36 7.55 -12.45 -13.05
C CYS A 36 6.06 -12.77 -12.85
N ARG A 37 5.71 -14.06 -12.89
CA ARG A 37 4.35 -14.57 -12.70
C ARG A 37 3.68 -13.89 -11.50
N PRO A 38 2.40 -13.48 -11.59
CA PRO A 38 1.69 -12.94 -10.44
C PRO A 38 1.55 -14.08 -9.43
N THR A 39 2.38 -14.06 -8.38
CA THR A 39 2.10 -14.88 -7.22
C THR A 39 0.87 -14.25 -6.55
N ILE A 40 -0.19 -15.05 -6.37
CA ILE A 40 -1.40 -14.71 -5.60
C ILE A 40 -1.06 -14.17 -4.19
N PHE A 41 0.19 -14.34 -3.76
CA PHE A 41 0.75 -13.98 -2.46
C PHE A 41 1.12 -12.51 -2.21
N SER A 42 0.87 -11.59 -3.13
CA SER A 42 0.99 -10.16 -2.81
C SER A 42 -0.16 -9.72 -1.89
N MET A 43 -0.16 -10.19 -0.64
CA MET A 43 -1.13 -9.84 0.41
C MET A 43 -0.91 -8.44 0.98
N ARG A 44 -0.04 -7.64 0.36
CA ARG A 44 0.24 -6.25 0.74
C ARG A 44 -1.03 -5.39 0.86
N PRO A 45 -2.00 -5.44 -0.07
CA PRO A 45 -3.23 -4.64 0.07
C PRO A 45 -4.06 -5.03 1.30
N PHE A 46 -4.03 -6.31 1.71
CA PHE A 46 -4.72 -6.78 2.91
C PHE A 46 -4.08 -6.22 4.19
N TYR A 47 -2.75 -6.27 4.29
CA TYR A 47 -2.02 -5.66 5.42
C TYR A 47 -2.22 -4.15 5.47
N GLU A 48 -2.12 -3.47 4.32
CA GLU A 48 -2.33 -2.03 4.21
C GLU A 48 -3.76 -1.64 4.64
N PHE A 49 -4.78 -2.46 4.33
CA PHE A 49 -6.15 -2.21 4.78
C PHE A 49 -6.26 -2.23 6.31
N TYR A 50 -5.80 -3.29 6.98
CA TYR A 50 -5.91 -3.39 8.44
C TYR A 50 -5.02 -2.38 9.18
N ALA A 51 -3.88 -2.00 8.60
CA ALA A 51 -3.07 -0.89 9.09
C ALA A 51 -3.82 0.46 8.96
N SER A 52 -4.51 0.70 7.84
CA SER A 52 -5.22 1.96 7.59
C SER A 52 -6.38 2.24 8.54
N ILE A 53 -6.96 1.19 9.13
CA ILE A 53 -8.05 1.28 10.10
C ILE A 53 -7.56 1.04 11.54
N GLU A 54 -6.24 1.08 11.77
CA GLU A 54 -5.60 0.90 13.09
C GLU A 54 -5.94 -0.43 13.78
N LYS A 55 -6.28 -1.46 12.99
CA LYS A 55 -6.62 -2.81 13.48
C LYS A 55 -5.58 -3.86 13.10
N PHE A 56 -4.37 -3.43 12.78
CA PHE A 56 -3.27 -4.35 12.51
C PHE A 56 -2.99 -5.19 13.77
N TRP A 57 -2.81 -6.50 13.62
CA TRP A 57 -2.69 -7.47 14.72
C TRP A 57 -3.92 -7.63 15.64
N SER A 58 -5.05 -7.01 15.32
CA SER A 58 -6.30 -7.28 16.06
C SER A 58 -6.79 -8.72 15.87
N GLU A 59 -7.67 -9.18 16.75
CA GLU A 59 -8.34 -10.49 16.60
C GLU A 59 -9.09 -10.60 15.27
N GLU A 60 -9.75 -9.52 14.84
CA GLU A 60 -10.43 -9.43 13.55
C GLU A 60 -9.48 -9.65 12.37
N TYR A 61 -8.27 -9.08 12.45
CA TYR A 61 -7.22 -9.27 11.46
C TYR A 61 -6.73 -10.73 11.43
N LEU A 62 -6.44 -11.31 12.59
CA LEU A 62 -5.92 -12.68 12.70
C LEU A 62 -6.93 -13.71 12.20
N SER A 63 -8.20 -13.55 12.59
CA SER A 63 -9.31 -14.40 12.13
C SER A 63 -9.54 -14.30 10.62
N ARG A 64 -9.50 -13.08 10.06
CA ARG A 64 -9.64 -12.89 8.61
C ARG A 64 -8.43 -13.45 7.85
N TRP A 65 -7.22 -13.34 8.41
CA TRP A 65 -6.00 -13.85 7.80
C TRP A 65 -6.00 -15.39 7.72
N SER A 66 -6.45 -16.08 8.77
CA SER A 66 -6.59 -17.54 8.72
C SER A 66 -7.65 -17.99 7.71
N GLU A 67 -8.79 -17.29 7.63
CA GLU A 67 -9.84 -17.55 6.62
C GLU A 67 -9.29 -17.44 5.19
N ILE A 68 -8.55 -16.37 4.88
CA ILE A 68 -7.98 -16.16 3.55
C ILE A 68 -6.95 -17.23 3.21
N LYS A 69 -6.08 -17.60 4.16
CA LYS A 69 -5.10 -18.67 3.98
C LYS A 69 -5.77 -19.99 3.60
N MET A 70 -6.78 -20.42 4.36
CA MET A 70 -7.52 -21.65 4.04
C MET A 70 -8.12 -21.60 2.64
N LYS A 71 -8.79 -20.50 2.26
CA LYS A 71 -9.43 -20.40 0.94
C LYS A 71 -8.43 -20.42 -0.21
N ILE A 72 -7.25 -19.81 -0.03
CA ILE A 72 -6.19 -19.85 -1.04
C ILE A 72 -5.68 -21.29 -1.21
N GLU A 73 -5.51 -22.03 -0.11
CA GLU A 73 -5.12 -23.45 -0.15
C GLU A 73 -6.18 -24.33 -0.82
N GLU A 74 -7.47 -24.04 -0.63
CA GLU A 74 -8.58 -24.83 -1.18
C GLU A 74 -8.96 -24.47 -2.63
N SER A 75 -8.92 -23.19 -2.99
CA SER A 75 -9.58 -22.66 -4.20
C SER A 75 -8.72 -21.74 -5.06
N ASP A 76 -7.39 -21.75 -4.86
CA ASP A 76 -6.40 -20.92 -5.56
C ASP A 76 -6.77 -19.43 -5.61
N GLY A 77 -7.48 -18.97 -4.58
CA GLY A 77 -8.03 -17.62 -4.52
C GLY A 77 -8.86 -17.36 -3.25
N TYR A 78 -9.31 -16.12 -3.09
CA TYR A 78 -10.25 -15.75 -2.04
C TYR A 78 -11.15 -14.61 -2.49
N THR A 79 -12.32 -14.50 -1.88
CA THR A 79 -13.24 -13.39 -2.10
C THR A 79 -12.98 -12.27 -1.11
N MET A 80 -12.75 -11.05 -1.64
CA MET A 80 -12.62 -9.85 -0.83
C MET A 80 -13.95 -9.45 -0.21
N LYS A 81 -13.92 -8.97 1.04
CA LYS A 81 -15.09 -8.33 1.67
C LYS A 81 -15.33 -6.96 1.03
N THR A 82 -16.57 -6.48 1.06
CA THR A 82 -16.95 -5.18 0.46
C THR A 82 -16.08 -4.01 0.96
N LYS A 83 -15.70 -4.01 2.25
CA LYS A 83 -14.82 -2.97 2.82
C LYS A 83 -13.39 -3.03 2.29
N GLU A 84 -12.86 -4.24 2.11
CA GLU A 84 -11.52 -4.48 1.54
C GLU A 84 -11.50 -4.05 0.07
N LEU A 85 -12.57 -4.37 -0.67
CA LEU A 85 -12.72 -3.99 -2.08
C LEU A 85 -12.81 -2.47 -2.25
N LYS A 86 -13.63 -1.80 -1.44
CA LYS A 86 -13.73 -0.33 -1.43
C LYS A 86 -12.39 0.34 -1.14
N TYR A 87 -11.68 -0.15 -0.12
CA TYR A 87 -10.34 0.34 0.20
C TYR A 87 -9.36 0.12 -0.95
N GLY A 88 -9.35 -1.08 -1.54
CA GLY A 88 -8.50 -1.41 -2.67
C GLY A 88 -8.73 -0.49 -3.88
N ALA A 89 -9.98 -0.17 -4.20
CA ALA A 89 -10.33 0.76 -5.28
C ALA A 89 -9.79 2.19 -5.02
N ILE A 90 -9.93 2.69 -3.79
CA ILE A 90 -9.42 4.02 -3.40
C ILE A 90 -7.88 4.05 -3.49
N VAL A 91 -7.21 3.02 -2.97
CA VAL A 91 -5.75 2.94 -3.01
C VAL A 91 -5.21 2.79 -4.42
N ALA A 92 -5.87 1.99 -5.27
CA ALA A 92 -5.49 1.84 -6.68
C ALA A 92 -5.55 3.18 -7.40
N ARG A 93 -6.62 3.96 -7.20
CA ARG A 93 -6.71 5.33 -7.72
C ARG A 93 -5.59 6.21 -7.17
N ARG A 94 -5.41 6.26 -5.85
CA ARG A 94 -4.38 7.10 -5.19
C ARG A 94 -2.95 6.81 -5.66
N LYS A 95 -2.68 5.56 -6.06
CA LYS A 95 -1.38 5.12 -6.55
C LYS A 95 -1.20 5.29 -8.07
N ASP A 96 -2.20 5.81 -8.81
CA ASP A 96 -2.07 6.06 -10.25
C ASP A 96 -1.26 7.34 -10.51
N PRO A 97 0.00 7.24 -10.98
CA PRO A 97 0.84 8.41 -11.21
C PRO A 97 0.36 9.30 -12.36
N ARG A 98 -0.59 8.83 -13.19
CA ARG A 98 -1.11 9.56 -14.36
C ARG A 98 -2.40 10.31 -14.07
N CYS A 99 -3.04 10.06 -12.93
CA CYS A 99 -4.24 10.78 -12.54
C CYS A 99 -3.84 12.10 -11.86
N SER A 100 -4.23 13.24 -12.44
CA SER A 100 -4.01 14.56 -11.82
C SER A 100 -5.07 14.90 -10.75
N GLY A 101 -6.23 14.25 -10.80
CA GLY A 101 -7.39 14.48 -9.92
C GLY A 101 -7.42 13.59 -8.67
N LEU A 102 -6.28 13.36 -8.03
CA LEU A 102 -6.15 12.46 -6.87
C LEU A 102 -6.54 13.08 -5.53
N ILE A 103 -6.78 14.39 -5.50
CA ILE A 103 -7.19 15.10 -4.29
C ILE A 103 -8.68 14.90 -3.94
N GLN A 104 -9.47 14.40 -4.89
CA GLN A 104 -10.91 14.11 -4.80
C GLN A 104 -11.17 12.80 -4.05
#